data_AF-A0A929HEU3-F1
#
_entry.id   AF-A0A929HEU3-F1
#
_cell.length_a   1.000
_cell.length_b   1.000
_cell.length_c   1.000
_cell.angle_alpha   90.00
_cell.angle_beta   90.00
_cell.angle_gamma   90.00
#
_symmetry.space_group_name_H-M   'P 1'
#
loop_
_entity.id
_entity.type
_entity.pdbx_description
1 polymer ?
#
loop_
_entity_poly.entity_id
_entity_poly.type
_entity_poly.pdbx_seq_one_letter_code
_entity_poly.pdbx_strand_id
1 'polypeptide(L)'
;MAYDAVKMSDWQISEAAEENMPTPDEWREKLNLQKDEMLPMGRLSKLDFLKIIDRLKDKPDGKYIEVTAITPTPLGEGKSTTSMGLMEGMGKRGLNVGGCLRQPSGGPTMNIKGTAAGGGNALLIPLTEFSMGLTGDINDIMNAHNLAMVALTARMQHERNYNDEQLQRLTKMRRLDIDPTRVEMGWIMDFCAQALRNIIIGIGGRMDGFTMQSKFGIAVGSELMAILSIVRDLADLRERLDKITVAFDKKGNVVTTGDLEVGGAMTAWMRNTINPTLMSTAEYQPCMVHAGPFANIAVGQSSIIADRIGLKMFDYHITESGFAADIGFEKFWNVKCRFSGLKPHVSVLT
;
A
#
# COMPACT_ATOMS: atom_id res chain seq x y z
N MET A 1 30.05 0.69 14.57
CA MET A 1 28.97 0.89 13.57
C MET A 1 29.53 1.77 12.47
N ALA A 2 29.01 1.66 11.25
CA ALA A 2 29.56 2.36 10.09
C ALA A 2 29.37 3.89 10.15
N TYR A 3 28.31 4.37 10.81
CA TYR A 3 27.95 5.80 10.85
C TYR A 3 27.79 6.33 12.29
N ASP A 4 28.16 7.60 12.52
CA ASP A 4 28.00 8.29 13.81
C ASP A 4 26.59 8.90 13.91
N ALA A 5 25.63 8.08 14.34
CA ALA A 5 24.21 8.46 14.46
C ALA A 5 23.92 9.56 15.50
N VAL A 6 24.92 9.98 16.29
CA VAL A 6 24.78 11.14 17.20
C VAL A 6 25.08 12.44 16.48
N LYS A 7 25.92 12.41 15.43
CA LYS A 7 26.33 13.59 14.66
C LYS A 7 25.67 13.69 13.31
N MET A 8 25.34 12.56 12.70
CA MET A 8 24.73 12.48 11.38
C MET A 8 23.21 12.40 11.51
N SER A 9 22.51 13.23 10.73
CA SER A 9 21.06 13.07 10.52
C SER A 9 20.79 11.82 9.68
N ASP A 10 19.62 11.21 9.81
CA ASP A 10 19.26 9.98 9.08
C ASP A 10 19.43 10.10 7.55
N TRP A 11 19.13 11.26 6.96
CA TRP A 11 19.33 11.47 5.52
C TRP A 11 20.81 11.46 5.11
N GLN A 12 21.72 11.91 5.99
CA GLN A 12 23.17 11.84 5.75
C GLN A 12 23.69 10.41 5.86
N ILE A 13 23.12 9.64 6.80
CA ILE A 13 23.41 8.21 6.93
C ILE A 13 22.94 7.48 5.68
N SER A 14 21.72 7.76 5.22
CA SER A 14 21.19 7.21 3.96
C SER A 14 22.08 7.54 2.78
N GLU A 15 22.44 8.81 2.57
CA GLU A 15 23.30 9.25 1.48
C GLU A 15 24.67 8.54 1.50
N ALA A 16 25.31 8.44 2.68
CA ALA A 16 26.59 7.76 2.82
C ALA A 16 26.49 6.23 2.61
N ALA A 17 25.37 5.60 3.01
CA ALA A 17 25.12 4.19 2.77
C ALA A 17 24.75 3.89 1.31
N GLU A 18 24.13 4.84 0.61
CA GLU A 18 23.74 4.70 -0.79
C GLU A 18 24.96 4.54 -1.73
N GLU A 19 26.15 5.01 -1.36
CA GLU A 19 27.38 4.88 -2.17
C GLU A 19 27.75 3.43 -2.51
N ASN A 20 27.44 2.49 -1.60
CA ASN A 20 27.75 1.06 -1.79
C ASN A 20 26.49 0.20 -1.77
N MET A 21 25.31 0.80 -1.98
CA MET A 21 24.06 0.07 -2.06
C MET A 21 24.08 -0.88 -3.27
N PRO A 22 23.72 -2.16 -3.10
CA PRO A 22 23.72 -3.10 -4.22
C PRO A 22 22.78 -2.62 -5.33
N THR A 23 23.28 -2.68 -6.56
CA THR A 23 22.51 -2.45 -7.78
C THR A 23 21.42 -3.51 -7.93
N PRO A 24 20.40 -3.28 -8.78
CA PRO A 24 19.43 -4.31 -9.14
C PRO A 24 20.11 -5.64 -9.50
N ASP A 25 21.09 -5.66 -10.39
CA ASP A 25 21.73 -6.91 -10.83
C ASP A 25 22.46 -7.64 -9.69
N GLU A 26 23.12 -6.91 -8.79
CA GLU A 26 23.74 -7.50 -7.60
C GLU A 26 22.69 -8.06 -6.63
N TRP A 27 21.55 -7.37 -6.46
CA TRP A 27 20.42 -7.91 -5.69
C TRP A 27 19.86 -9.18 -6.29
N ARG A 28 19.69 -9.23 -7.61
CA ARG A 28 19.23 -10.43 -8.33
C ARG A 28 20.14 -11.62 -8.03
N GLU A 29 21.45 -11.42 -8.08
CA GLU A 29 22.43 -12.47 -7.79
C GLU A 29 22.42 -12.87 -6.32
N LYS A 30 22.47 -11.89 -5.41
CA LYS A 30 22.46 -12.11 -3.95
C LYS A 30 21.21 -12.84 -3.46
N LEU A 31 20.06 -12.57 -4.08
CA LEU A 31 18.78 -13.19 -3.73
C LEU A 31 18.44 -14.43 -4.58
N ASN A 32 19.34 -14.82 -5.50
CA ASN A 32 19.12 -15.95 -6.42
C ASN A 32 17.78 -15.84 -7.18
N LEU A 33 17.51 -14.65 -7.70
CA LEU A 33 16.35 -14.33 -8.53
C LEU A 33 16.65 -14.61 -10.01
N GLN A 34 15.65 -15.07 -10.74
CA GLN A 34 15.72 -15.21 -12.18
C GLN A 34 15.68 -13.83 -12.86
N LYS A 35 16.17 -13.77 -14.10
CA LYS A 35 16.30 -12.51 -14.87
C LYS A 35 14.98 -11.73 -14.95
N ASP A 36 13.86 -12.43 -14.99
CA ASP A 36 12.54 -11.87 -15.21
C ASP A 36 11.68 -11.80 -13.93
N GLU A 37 12.27 -12.11 -12.78
CA GLU A 37 11.66 -11.98 -11.44
C GLU A 37 11.97 -10.65 -10.75
N MET A 38 12.90 -9.88 -11.31
CA MET A 38 13.24 -8.55 -10.85
C MET A 38 12.92 -7.54 -11.95
N LEU A 39 12.22 -6.49 -11.57
CA LEU A 39 11.73 -5.44 -12.47
C LEU A 39 12.43 -4.12 -12.09
N PRO A 40 13.57 -3.78 -12.71
CA PRO A 40 14.33 -2.58 -12.38
C PRO A 40 13.51 -1.30 -12.58
N MET A 41 13.60 -0.39 -11.61
CA MET A 41 12.94 0.91 -11.55
C MET A 41 14.00 1.96 -11.18
N GLY A 42 14.88 2.29 -12.13
CA GLY A 42 16.08 3.07 -11.85
C GLY A 42 17.04 2.30 -10.93
N ARG A 43 17.39 2.88 -9.78
CA ARG A 43 18.25 2.22 -8.77
C ARG A 43 17.52 1.24 -7.86
N LEU A 44 16.18 1.26 -7.87
CA LEU A 44 15.35 0.29 -7.15
C LEU A 44 14.89 -0.83 -8.06
N SER A 45 14.19 -1.81 -7.50
CA SER A 45 13.51 -2.85 -8.27
C SER A 45 12.21 -3.26 -7.60
N LYS A 46 11.23 -3.62 -8.41
CA LYS A 46 10.09 -4.41 -7.96
C LYS A 46 10.39 -5.89 -8.11
N LEU A 47 9.83 -6.71 -7.22
CA LEU A 47 9.87 -8.17 -7.29
C LEU A 47 8.60 -8.67 -7.98
N ASP A 48 8.74 -9.43 -9.07
CA ASP A 48 7.60 -10.02 -9.78
C ASP A 48 6.98 -11.11 -8.91
N PHE A 49 5.89 -10.76 -8.23
CA PHE A 49 5.23 -11.61 -7.26
C PHE A 49 4.81 -12.94 -7.87
N LEU A 50 4.17 -12.91 -9.04
CA LEU A 50 3.55 -14.09 -9.64
C LEU A 50 4.60 -15.12 -10.05
N LYS A 51 5.74 -14.67 -10.61
CA LYS A 51 6.82 -15.57 -11.01
C LYS A 51 7.55 -16.16 -9.82
N ILE A 52 7.88 -15.33 -8.83
CA ILE A 52 8.60 -15.78 -7.63
C ILE A 52 7.74 -16.77 -6.85
N ILE A 53 6.46 -16.47 -6.63
CA ILE A 53 5.60 -17.34 -5.81
C ILE A 53 5.30 -18.67 -6.51
N ASP A 54 5.15 -18.70 -7.84
CA ASP A 54 4.94 -19.95 -8.58
C ASP A 54 6.20 -20.82 -8.58
N ARG A 55 7.38 -20.22 -8.80
CA ARG A 55 8.66 -20.94 -8.76
C ARG A 55 8.96 -21.51 -7.38
N LEU A 56 8.68 -20.74 -6.31
CA LEU A 56 9.01 -21.11 -4.94
C LEU A 56 7.86 -21.77 -4.17
N LYS A 57 6.74 -22.12 -4.82
CA LYS A 57 5.53 -22.64 -4.14
C LYS A 57 5.80 -23.87 -3.27
N ASP A 58 6.69 -24.76 -3.71
CA ASP A 58 7.02 -26.01 -3.04
C ASP A 58 8.12 -25.86 -1.97
N LYS A 59 8.79 -24.70 -1.90
CA LYS A 59 9.77 -24.42 -0.84
C LYS A 59 9.02 -24.21 0.49
N PRO A 60 9.45 -24.81 1.61
CA PRO A 60 8.82 -24.54 2.91
C PRO A 60 8.96 -23.07 3.30
N ASP A 61 7.96 -22.55 4.01
CA ASP A 61 7.99 -21.19 4.53
C ASP A 61 9.04 -21.06 5.64
N GLY A 62 9.75 -19.93 5.65
CA GLY A 62 10.62 -19.51 6.74
C GLY A 62 9.88 -19.13 8.02
N LYS A 63 10.62 -18.60 8.98
CA LYS A 63 10.10 -18.12 10.26
C LYS A 63 9.53 -16.72 10.12
N TYR A 64 8.23 -16.62 10.34
CA TYR A 64 7.52 -15.35 10.31
C TYR A 64 7.64 -14.62 11.66
N ILE A 65 8.27 -13.46 11.67
CA ILE A 65 8.54 -12.65 12.86
C ILE A 65 7.74 -11.36 12.75
N GLU A 66 6.96 -11.04 13.79
CA GLU A 66 6.16 -9.82 13.83
C GLU A 66 6.69 -8.84 14.87
N VAL A 67 6.85 -7.58 14.49
CA VAL A 67 7.29 -6.51 15.39
C VAL A 67 6.13 -5.56 15.69
N THR A 68 5.82 -5.40 16.97
CA THR A 68 4.81 -4.47 17.48
C THR A 68 5.39 -3.63 18.61
N ALA A 69 4.57 -2.76 19.21
CA ALA A 69 5.03 -1.85 20.25
C ALA A 69 3.97 -1.69 21.35
N ILE A 70 4.38 -1.13 22.48
CA ILE A 70 3.47 -0.55 23.47
C ILE A 70 2.68 0.62 22.88
N THR A 71 1.61 1.04 23.57
CA THR A 71 0.79 2.20 23.18
C THR A 71 1.67 3.43 22.95
N PRO A 72 1.56 4.11 21.79
CA PRO A 72 2.51 5.16 21.43
C PRO A 72 2.49 6.33 22.40
N THR A 73 3.68 6.85 22.69
CA THR A 73 3.93 8.00 23.56
C THR A 73 4.62 9.11 22.77
N PRO A 74 4.59 10.37 23.24
CA PRO A 74 5.33 11.46 22.60
C PRO A 74 6.85 11.25 22.55
N LEU A 75 7.41 10.30 23.31
CA LEU A 75 8.85 10.01 23.34
C LEU A 75 9.29 9.12 22.17
N GLY A 76 8.35 8.41 21.54
CA GLY A 76 8.60 7.48 20.44
C GLY A 76 9.18 6.14 20.88
N GLU A 77 8.71 5.07 20.26
CA GLU A 77 9.05 3.69 20.66
C GLU A 77 10.09 3.03 19.74
N GLY A 78 10.39 3.62 18.58
CA GLY A 78 11.42 3.09 17.68
C GLY A 78 11.11 1.71 17.08
N LYS A 79 9.83 1.40 16.83
CA LYS A 79 9.42 0.09 16.29
C LYS A 79 10.10 -0.26 14.96
N SER A 80 10.05 0.64 13.97
CA SER A 80 10.67 0.37 12.66
C SER A 80 12.19 0.31 12.75
N THR A 81 12.80 1.09 13.66
CA THR A 81 14.23 0.98 14.01
C THR A 81 14.54 -0.41 14.57
N THR A 82 13.66 -0.97 15.40
CA THR A 82 13.79 -2.33 15.93
C THR A 82 13.65 -3.39 14.85
N SER A 83 12.72 -3.22 13.90
CA SER A 83 12.58 -4.10 12.73
C SER A 83 13.88 -4.12 11.89
N MET A 84 14.46 -2.95 11.62
CA MET A 84 15.72 -2.85 10.86
C MET A 84 16.87 -3.46 11.64
N GLY A 85 17.04 -3.09 12.92
CA GLY A 85 18.12 -3.59 13.76
C GLY A 85 18.06 -5.11 13.98
N LEU A 86 16.86 -5.70 14.02
CA LEU A 86 16.70 -7.15 14.07
C LEU A 86 17.15 -7.82 12.77
N MET A 87 16.78 -7.26 11.61
CA MET A 87 17.29 -7.75 10.31
C MET A 87 18.81 -7.67 10.24
N GLU A 88 19.40 -6.51 10.55
CA GLU A 88 20.85 -6.29 10.51
C GLU A 88 21.58 -7.21 11.48
N GLY A 89 21.10 -7.31 12.73
CA GLY A 89 21.67 -8.17 13.75
C GLY A 89 21.63 -9.65 13.38
N MET A 90 20.53 -10.12 12.77
CA MET A 90 20.41 -11.49 12.27
C MET A 90 21.30 -11.74 11.04
N GLY A 91 21.35 -10.79 10.12
CA GLY A 91 22.22 -10.83 8.94
C GLY A 91 23.70 -10.89 9.32
N LYS A 92 24.12 -10.12 10.33
CA LYS A 92 25.48 -10.15 10.90
C LYS A 92 25.84 -11.50 11.53
N ARG A 93 24.85 -12.29 11.95
CA ARG A 93 25.03 -13.67 12.42
C ARG A 93 25.03 -14.70 11.29
N GLY A 94 25.02 -14.25 10.03
CA GLY A 94 25.03 -15.10 8.85
C GLY A 94 23.67 -15.76 8.56
N LEU A 95 22.57 -15.28 9.15
CA LEU A 95 21.24 -15.81 8.89
C LEU A 95 20.67 -15.20 7.60
N ASN A 96 19.97 -16.02 6.82
CA ASN A 96 19.18 -15.56 5.66
C ASN A 96 17.91 -14.87 6.16
N VAL A 97 17.98 -13.54 6.30
CA VAL A 97 16.92 -12.70 6.85
C VAL A 97 16.54 -11.60 5.88
N GLY A 98 15.25 -11.31 5.82
CA GLY A 98 14.70 -10.15 5.14
C GLY A 98 13.40 -9.74 5.79
N GLY A 99 12.73 -8.74 5.23
CA GLY A 99 11.49 -8.25 5.83
C GLY A 99 10.60 -7.48 4.88
N CYS A 100 9.46 -7.03 5.40
CA CYS A 100 8.56 -6.13 4.70
C CYS A 100 8.03 -5.02 5.61
N LEU A 101 8.18 -3.78 5.15
CA LEU A 101 7.60 -2.58 5.76
C LEU A 101 6.49 -1.98 4.90
N ARG A 102 5.76 -1.05 5.52
CA ARG A 102 4.72 -0.27 4.85
C ARG A 102 5.34 0.88 4.06
N GLN A 103 4.77 1.15 2.89
CA GLN A 103 5.04 2.37 2.15
C GLN A 103 4.46 3.57 2.91
N PRO A 104 5.24 4.64 3.15
CA PRO A 104 4.70 5.86 3.73
C PRO A 104 3.95 6.68 2.67
N SER A 105 3.02 7.51 3.12
CA SER A 105 2.44 8.57 2.28
C SER A 105 3.45 9.70 2.11
N GLY A 106 3.59 10.24 0.90
CA GLY A 106 4.43 11.40 0.62
C GLY A 106 3.84 12.70 1.18
N GLY A 107 2.52 12.76 1.38
CA GLY A 107 1.83 13.94 1.89
C GLY A 107 2.33 14.42 3.26
N PRO A 108 2.42 13.55 4.30
CA PRO A 108 2.97 13.90 5.60
C PRO A 108 4.48 14.20 5.60
N THR A 109 5.25 13.61 4.69
CA THR A 109 6.70 13.84 4.54
C THR A 109 7.00 15.31 4.32
N MET A 110 6.14 16.02 3.58
CA MET A 110 6.29 17.45 3.26
C MET A 110 5.81 18.39 4.39
N ASN A 111 5.48 17.85 5.57
CA ASN A 111 4.95 18.63 6.68
C ASN A 111 5.79 18.43 7.97
N ILE A 112 5.23 17.81 9.02
CA ILE A 112 5.88 17.71 10.35
C ILE A 112 6.43 16.31 10.63
N LYS A 113 5.94 15.27 9.93
CA LYS A 113 6.32 13.89 10.26
C LYS A 113 7.66 13.53 9.62
N GLY A 114 8.60 13.10 10.46
CA GLY A 114 9.80 12.39 10.01
C GLY A 114 9.46 11.06 9.34
N THR A 115 10.48 10.42 8.80
CA THR A 115 10.36 9.16 8.06
C THR A 115 9.98 7.97 8.95
N ALA A 116 9.24 7.01 8.39
CA ALA A 116 8.97 5.72 9.03
C ALA A 116 10.04 4.64 8.68
N ALA A 117 11.20 5.06 8.15
CA ALA A 117 12.26 4.18 7.67
C ALA A 117 13.10 3.51 8.78
N GLY A 118 12.83 3.79 10.05
CA GLY A 118 13.76 3.50 11.15
C GLY A 118 14.57 4.74 11.50
N GLY A 119 15.79 4.55 12.03
CA GLY A 119 16.63 5.67 12.44
C GLY A 119 18.04 5.27 12.89
N GLY A 120 18.98 6.21 12.79
CA GLY A 120 20.39 5.95 13.05
C GLY A 120 21.00 4.94 12.08
N ASN A 121 21.76 3.98 12.61
CA ASN A 121 22.34 2.92 11.76
C ASN A 121 21.32 1.84 11.36
N ALA A 122 20.15 1.79 12.00
CA ALA A 122 19.09 0.84 11.68
C ALA A 122 17.99 1.55 10.86
N LEU A 123 18.35 1.85 9.62
CA LEU A 123 17.61 2.72 8.71
C LEU A 123 17.39 2.02 7.37
N LEU A 124 16.20 2.20 6.80
CA LEU A 124 15.87 1.77 5.44
C LEU A 124 16.34 2.81 4.41
N ILE A 125 17.03 2.33 3.38
CA ILE A 125 17.61 3.14 2.30
C ILE A 125 17.15 2.62 0.93
N PRO A 126 17.10 3.49 -0.10
CA PRO A 126 17.35 4.92 -0.07
C PRO A 126 16.18 5.74 0.50
N LEU A 127 16.49 6.70 1.36
CA LEU A 127 15.48 7.45 2.11
C LEU A 127 14.64 8.37 1.20
N THR A 128 15.24 8.92 0.15
CA THR A 128 14.54 9.81 -0.80
C THR A 128 13.40 9.07 -1.48
N GLU A 129 13.65 7.95 -2.15
CA GLU A 129 12.60 7.18 -2.83
C GLU A 129 11.58 6.65 -1.85
N PHE A 130 12.01 6.19 -0.67
CA PHE A 130 11.09 5.73 0.37
C PHE A 130 10.10 6.80 0.79
N SER A 131 10.59 8.02 0.98
CA SER A 131 9.79 9.15 1.47
C SER A 131 9.01 9.85 0.36
N MET A 132 9.45 9.67 -0.88
CA MET A 132 8.79 10.12 -2.10
C MET A 132 7.88 9.00 -2.64
N GLY A 133 7.38 9.13 -3.87
CA GLY A 133 6.42 8.18 -4.45
C GLY A 133 6.92 6.73 -4.62
N LEU A 134 8.10 6.37 -4.12
CA LEU A 134 8.76 5.06 -4.26
C LEU A 134 8.76 4.62 -5.73
N THR A 135 8.01 3.57 -6.04
CA THR A 135 7.86 2.99 -7.38
C THR A 135 6.46 3.18 -7.95
N GLY A 136 5.70 4.14 -7.43
CA GLY A 136 4.43 4.59 -8.01
C GLY A 136 3.16 3.89 -7.51
N ASP A 137 3.22 3.00 -6.52
CA ASP A 137 2.02 2.24 -6.09
C ASP A 137 0.88 3.13 -5.61
N ILE A 138 1.19 4.18 -4.83
CA ILE A 138 0.19 5.17 -4.40
C ILE A 138 -0.38 5.94 -5.59
N ASN A 139 0.41 6.18 -6.65
CA ASN A 139 -0.08 6.86 -7.86
C ASN A 139 -1.08 5.98 -8.61
N ASP A 140 -0.78 4.70 -8.76
CA ASP A 140 -1.69 3.73 -9.37
C ASP A 140 -3.00 3.59 -8.57
N ILE A 141 -2.91 3.60 -7.23
CA ILE A 141 -4.08 3.64 -6.34
C ILE A 141 -4.88 4.93 -6.52
N MET A 142 -4.23 6.10 -6.62
CA MET A 142 -4.89 7.37 -6.89
C MET A 142 -5.64 7.34 -8.21
N ASN A 143 -5.01 6.87 -9.28
CA ASN A 143 -5.62 6.76 -10.61
C ASN A 143 -6.81 5.80 -10.60
N ALA A 144 -6.67 4.62 -9.99
CA ALA A 144 -7.75 3.64 -9.89
C ALA A 144 -8.93 4.14 -9.05
N HIS A 145 -8.67 4.74 -7.88
CA HIS A 145 -9.71 5.28 -7.00
C HIS A 145 -10.47 6.42 -7.68
N ASN A 146 -9.73 7.39 -8.23
CA ASN A 146 -10.35 8.55 -8.87
C ASN A 146 -11.07 8.15 -10.17
N LEU A 147 -10.65 7.10 -10.87
CA LEU A 147 -11.40 6.54 -12.00
C LEU A 147 -12.79 6.05 -11.59
N ALA A 148 -12.95 5.44 -10.40
CA ALA A 148 -14.26 5.05 -9.89
C ALA A 148 -15.16 6.28 -9.65
N MET A 149 -14.59 7.37 -9.11
CA MET A 149 -15.30 8.64 -8.95
C MET A 149 -15.66 9.30 -10.29
N VAL A 150 -14.79 9.22 -11.30
CA VAL A 150 -15.09 9.65 -12.67
C VAL A 150 -16.27 8.84 -13.22
N ALA A 151 -16.23 7.51 -13.10
CA ALA A 151 -17.32 6.65 -13.57
C ALA A 151 -18.64 6.96 -12.86
N LEU A 152 -18.61 7.13 -11.53
CA LEU A 152 -19.77 7.49 -10.72
C LEU A 152 -20.38 8.83 -11.15
N THR A 153 -19.57 9.88 -11.27
CA THR A 153 -20.05 11.23 -11.60
C THR A 153 -20.54 11.33 -13.04
N ALA A 154 -19.85 10.70 -13.99
CA ALA A 154 -20.31 10.56 -15.37
C ALA A 154 -21.64 9.82 -15.42
N ARG A 155 -21.76 8.74 -14.64
CA ARG A 155 -23.00 7.95 -14.56
C ARG A 155 -24.18 8.79 -14.11
N MET A 156 -24.03 9.53 -13.01
CA MET A 156 -25.08 10.42 -12.50
C MET A 156 -25.45 11.52 -13.51
N GLN A 157 -24.46 12.09 -14.20
CA GLN A 157 -24.70 13.09 -15.24
C GLN A 157 -25.49 12.54 -16.43
N HIS A 158 -25.12 11.35 -16.94
CA HIS A 158 -25.84 10.70 -18.03
C HIS A 158 -27.28 10.37 -17.65
N GLU A 159 -27.49 9.88 -16.43
CA GLU A 159 -28.82 9.61 -15.90
C GLU A 159 -29.67 10.87 -15.73
N ARG A 160 -29.06 12.01 -15.36
CA ARG A 160 -29.75 13.31 -15.35
C ARG A 160 -30.13 13.77 -16.76
N ASN A 161 -29.29 13.49 -17.75
CA ASN A 161 -29.41 14.04 -19.10
C ASN A 161 -30.30 13.21 -20.02
N TYR A 162 -30.43 11.91 -19.78
CA TYR A 162 -31.10 10.95 -20.66
C TYR A 162 -32.23 10.21 -19.96
N ASN A 163 -33.27 9.87 -20.71
CA ASN A 163 -34.30 8.93 -20.27
C ASN A 163 -33.81 7.47 -20.39
N ASP A 164 -34.60 6.51 -19.92
CA ASP A 164 -34.19 5.11 -19.82
C ASP A 164 -33.98 4.44 -21.19
N GLU A 165 -34.83 4.76 -22.17
CA GLU A 165 -34.67 4.27 -23.55
C GLU A 165 -33.36 4.78 -24.17
N GLN A 166 -33.05 6.06 -23.99
CA GLN A 166 -31.80 6.66 -24.46
C GLN A 166 -30.59 6.06 -23.76
N LEU A 167 -30.63 5.91 -22.43
CA LEU A 167 -29.56 5.31 -21.64
C LEU A 167 -29.30 3.88 -22.11
N GLN A 168 -30.34 3.05 -22.22
CA GLN A 168 -30.23 1.67 -22.68
C GLN A 168 -29.66 1.59 -24.11
N ARG A 169 -30.07 2.49 -25.02
CA ARG A 169 -29.55 2.52 -26.40
C ARG A 169 -28.07 2.92 -26.47
N LEU A 170 -27.65 3.89 -25.64
CA LEU A 170 -26.30 4.48 -25.71
C LEU A 170 -25.26 3.69 -24.92
N THR A 171 -25.61 3.25 -23.71
CA THR A 171 -24.66 2.60 -22.79
C THR A 171 -24.91 1.10 -22.63
N LYS A 172 -26.10 0.62 -23.03
CA LYS A 172 -26.58 -0.76 -22.75
C LYS A 172 -26.74 -1.09 -21.26
N MET A 173 -26.72 -0.08 -20.40
CA MET A 173 -26.86 -0.24 -18.95
C MET A 173 -28.26 0.19 -18.48
N ARG A 174 -28.85 -0.56 -17.55
CA ARG A 174 -30.05 -0.16 -16.80
C ARG A 174 -29.75 1.07 -15.95
N ARG A 175 -30.73 1.90 -15.60
CA ARG A 175 -30.59 2.99 -14.61
C ARG A 175 -30.21 2.47 -13.22
N LEU A 176 -29.32 3.19 -12.52
CA LEU A 176 -28.91 2.94 -11.13
C LEU A 176 -29.66 3.86 -10.17
N ASP A 177 -30.08 5.05 -10.61
CA ASP A 177 -30.90 6.00 -9.83
C ASP A 177 -30.24 6.39 -8.50
N ILE A 178 -28.95 6.73 -8.59
CA ILE A 178 -28.09 7.10 -7.47
C ILE A 178 -28.66 8.32 -6.73
N ASP A 179 -28.69 8.25 -5.40
CA ASP A 179 -29.07 9.38 -4.57
C ASP A 179 -27.85 10.30 -4.36
N PRO A 180 -27.90 11.56 -4.83
CA PRO A 180 -26.76 12.48 -4.72
C PRO A 180 -26.40 12.86 -3.28
N THR A 181 -27.26 12.56 -2.30
CA THR A 181 -27.00 12.80 -0.87
C THR A 181 -26.42 11.58 -0.15
N ARG A 182 -26.31 10.44 -0.84
CA ARG A 182 -25.80 9.17 -0.30
C ARG A 182 -24.64 8.60 -1.13
N VAL A 183 -23.76 9.49 -1.57
CA VAL A 183 -22.46 9.13 -2.17
C VAL A 183 -21.42 9.04 -1.06
N GLU A 184 -20.87 7.85 -0.85
CA GLU A 184 -19.93 7.59 0.24
C GLU A 184 -18.47 7.77 -0.19
N MET A 185 -18.17 7.40 -1.44
CA MET A 185 -16.84 7.53 -2.01
C MET A 185 -16.49 9.00 -2.27
N GLY A 186 -15.25 9.37 -1.94
CA GLY A 186 -14.69 10.68 -2.25
C GLY A 186 -13.57 10.56 -3.28
N TRP A 187 -12.94 11.66 -3.62
CA TRP A 187 -11.70 11.67 -4.37
C TRP A 187 -10.50 11.44 -3.45
N ILE A 188 -9.35 11.07 -3.98
CA ILE A 188 -8.11 11.01 -3.20
C ILE A 188 -6.95 11.74 -3.86
N MET A 189 -6.06 12.24 -3.01
CA MET A 189 -4.73 12.75 -3.39
C MET A 189 -3.74 12.45 -2.27
N ASP A 190 -2.44 12.39 -2.57
CA ASP A 190 -1.42 12.12 -1.56
C ASP A 190 -0.78 13.40 -1.01
N PHE A 191 -1.63 14.39 -0.65
CA PHE A 191 -1.21 15.63 -0.02
C PHE A 191 -2.11 15.99 1.16
N CYS A 192 -1.53 16.68 2.15
CA CYS A 192 -2.26 17.16 3.32
C CYS A 192 -3.07 18.44 2.99
N ALA A 193 -4.24 18.28 2.36
CA ALA A 193 -5.09 19.40 1.94
C ALA A 193 -6.39 19.51 2.78
N GLN A 194 -6.32 20.17 3.93
CA GLN A 194 -7.51 20.34 4.80
C GLN A 194 -8.66 21.08 4.10
N ALA A 195 -8.35 22.01 3.19
CA ALA A 195 -9.33 22.79 2.44
C ALA A 195 -10.23 21.95 1.51
N LEU A 196 -9.82 20.72 1.16
CA LEU A 196 -10.55 19.84 0.24
C LEU A 196 -11.39 18.78 0.96
N ARG A 197 -11.46 18.81 2.30
CA ARG A 197 -12.27 17.86 3.09
C ARG A 197 -13.76 17.93 2.74
N ASN A 198 -14.27 19.11 2.40
CA ASN A 198 -15.64 19.33 1.97
C ASN A 198 -15.63 20.26 0.78
N ILE A 199 -16.16 19.79 -0.35
CA ILE A 199 -16.23 20.56 -1.60
C ILE A 199 -17.62 20.43 -2.22
N ILE A 200 -17.89 21.30 -3.19
CA ILE A 200 -19.02 21.14 -4.11
C ILE A 200 -18.43 20.94 -5.50
N ILE A 201 -18.87 19.89 -6.20
CA ILE A 201 -18.43 19.58 -7.57
C ILE A 201 -19.57 19.75 -8.56
N GLY A 202 -19.27 19.67 -9.86
CA GLY A 202 -20.28 19.71 -10.93
C GLY A 202 -21.07 21.02 -10.96
N ILE A 203 -20.41 22.12 -10.56
CA ILE A 203 -20.96 23.46 -10.72
C ILE A 203 -20.93 23.87 -12.20
N GLY A 204 -21.88 24.67 -12.64
CA GLY A 204 -22.01 25.10 -14.03
C GLY A 204 -23.34 24.67 -14.66
N GLY A 205 -23.32 24.41 -15.95
CA GLY A 205 -24.48 24.03 -16.75
C GLY A 205 -24.69 22.52 -16.85
N ARG A 206 -25.63 22.14 -17.72
CA ARG A 206 -26.07 20.75 -17.94
C ARG A 206 -24.94 19.79 -18.36
N MET A 207 -23.87 20.32 -18.96
CA MET A 207 -22.74 19.54 -19.50
C MET A 207 -21.52 19.51 -18.57
N ASP A 208 -21.54 20.21 -17.44
CA ASP A 208 -20.36 20.38 -16.56
C ASP A 208 -20.32 19.42 -15.36
N GLY A 209 -21.05 18.29 -15.45
CA GLY A 209 -21.14 17.29 -14.38
C GLY A 209 -22.42 17.40 -13.54
N PHE A 210 -22.51 16.58 -12.49
CA PHE A 210 -23.64 16.55 -11.57
C PHE A 210 -23.31 17.33 -10.29
N THR A 211 -24.11 18.35 -9.97
CA THR A 211 -23.87 19.19 -8.79
C THR A 211 -24.17 18.43 -7.50
N MET A 212 -23.16 18.22 -6.65
CA MET A 212 -23.31 17.57 -5.36
C MET A 212 -22.18 17.94 -4.38
N GLN A 213 -22.41 17.70 -3.09
CA GLN A 213 -21.34 17.72 -2.09
C GLN A 213 -20.39 16.55 -2.34
N SER A 214 -19.10 16.77 -2.12
CA SER A 214 -18.06 15.75 -2.23
C SER A 214 -16.91 16.07 -1.28
N LYS A 215 -15.86 15.24 -1.32
CA LYS A 215 -14.72 15.30 -0.39
C LYS A 215 -13.46 14.73 -1.03
N PHE A 216 -12.30 15.16 -0.54
CA PHE A 216 -11.02 14.48 -0.76
C PHE A 216 -10.52 13.79 0.51
N GLY A 217 -9.98 12.58 0.34
CA GLY A 217 -9.18 11.87 1.33
C GLY A 217 -7.70 11.84 0.96
N ILE A 218 -6.86 11.48 1.93
CA ILE A 218 -5.45 11.16 1.64
C ILE A 218 -5.36 9.77 1.01
N ALA A 219 -4.45 9.58 0.05
CA ALA A 219 -4.41 8.37 -0.79
C ALA A 219 -4.26 7.06 0.02
N VAL A 220 -3.44 7.05 1.07
CA VAL A 220 -3.28 5.88 1.96
C VAL A 220 -4.51 5.56 2.81
N GLY A 221 -5.48 6.47 2.89
CA GLY A 221 -6.80 6.25 3.50
C GLY A 221 -7.82 5.58 2.56
N SER A 222 -7.45 5.36 1.29
CA SER A 222 -8.29 4.67 0.31
C SER A 222 -8.57 3.22 0.68
N GLU A 223 -9.80 2.76 0.45
CA GLU A 223 -10.13 1.33 0.56
C GLU A 223 -9.28 0.47 -0.39
N LEU A 224 -8.87 1.00 -1.54
CA LEU A 224 -7.98 0.29 -2.47
C LEU A 224 -6.62 -0.04 -1.83
N MET A 225 -6.12 0.84 -0.96
CA MET A 225 -4.88 0.58 -0.20
C MET A 225 -5.09 -0.53 0.84
N ALA A 226 -6.26 -0.54 1.50
CA ALA A 226 -6.63 -1.62 2.42
C ALA A 226 -6.77 -2.95 1.67
N ILE A 227 -7.44 -2.97 0.52
CA ILE A 227 -7.57 -4.14 -0.35
C ILE A 227 -6.19 -4.63 -0.77
N LEU A 228 -5.31 -3.74 -1.26
CA LEU A 228 -3.96 -4.12 -1.68
C LEU A 228 -3.16 -4.81 -0.55
N SER A 229 -3.36 -4.38 0.69
CA SER A 229 -2.66 -4.99 1.82
C SER A 229 -3.11 -6.43 2.15
N ILE A 230 -4.30 -6.85 1.71
CA ILE A 230 -4.90 -8.15 2.07
C ILE A 230 -5.22 -9.07 0.87
N VAL A 231 -4.99 -8.63 -0.37
CA VAL A 231 -5.18 -9.49 -1.54
C VAL A 231 -4.10 -10.56 -1.62
N ARG A 232 -4.46 -11.69 -2.23
CA ARG A 232 -3.54 -12.82 -2.44
C ARG A 232 -2.96 -12.87 -3.84
N ASP A 233 -3.63 -12.27 -4.81
CA ASP A 233 -3.26 -12.23 -6.23
C ASP A 233 -4.13 -11.20 -6.98
N LEU A 234 -3.94 -11.10 -8.30
CA LEU A 234 -4.65 -10.15 -9.16
C LEU A 234 -6.15 -10.49 -9.32
N ALA A 235 -6.54 -11.75 -9.23
CA ALA A 235 -7.94 -12.16 -9.34
C ALA A 235 -8.72 -11.77 -8.07
N ASP A 236 -8.12 -11.99 -6.89
CA ASP A 236 -8.65 -11.53 -5.59
C ASP A 236 -8.74 -9.99 -5.57
N LEU A 237 -7.75 -9.28 -6.12
CA LEU A 237 -7.81 -7.83 -6.30
C LEU A 237 -9.01 -7.44 -7.17
N ARG A 238 -9.16 -8.04 -8.35
CA ARG A 238 -10.27 -7.76 -9.28
C ARG A 238 -11.64 -7.94 -8.62
N GLU A 239 -11.83 -9.05 -7.91
CA GLU A 239 -13.09 -9.41 -7.26
C GLU A 239 -13.44 -8.41 -6.16
N ARG A 240 -12.46 -8.01 -5.33
CA ARG A 240 -12.68 -7.01 -4.28
C ARG A 240 -12.95 -5.63 -4.84
N LEU A 241 -12.24 -5.26 -5.91
CA LEU A 241 -12.47 -3.99 -6.60
C LEU A 241 -13.84 -3.89 -7.25
N ASP A 242 -14.55 -5.00 -7.54
CA ASP A 242 -15.95 -4.97 -8.01
C ASP A 242 -16.97 -4.76 -6.89
N LYS A 243 -16.59 -5.04 -5.64
CA LYS A 243 -17.49 -5.06 -4.48
C LYS A 243 -17.45 -3.76 -3.68
N ILE A 244 -16.61 -2.80 -4.07
CA ILE A 244 -16.52 -1.50 -3.41
C ILE A 244 -17.86 -0.80 -3.53
N THR A 245 -18.45 -0.44 -2.39
CA THR A 245 -19.66 0.38 -2.33
C THR A 245 -19.28 1.83 -2.58
N VAL A 246 -19.86 2.43 -3.63
CA VAL A 246 -19.57 3.83 -3.99
C VAL A 246 -20.67 4.79 -3.54
N ALA A 247 -21.92 4.33 -3.54
CA ALA A 247 -23.09 5.11 -3.21
C ALA A 247 -24.30 4.20 -2.90
N PHE A 248 -25.42 4.82 -2.52
CA PHE A 248 -26.72 4.18 -2.46
C PHE A 248 -27.69 4.78 -3.49
N ASP A 249 -28.57 3.94 -4.03
CA ASP A 249 -29.67 4.42 -4.88
C ASP A 249 -30.77 5.10 -4.04
N LYS A 250 -31.74 5.74 -4.70
CA LYS A 250 -32.87 6.41 -4.02
C LYS A 250 -33.72 5.46 -3.16
N LYS A 251 -33.70 4.16 -3.41
CA LYS A 251 -34.39 3.13 -2.63
C LYS A 251 -33.55 2.59 -1.47
N GLY A 252 -32.28 2.99 -1.37
CA GLY A 252 -31.34 2.53 -0.34
C GLY A 252 -30.59 1.26 -0.69
N ASN A 253 -30.63 0.79 -1.94
CA ASN A 253 -29.80 -0.33 -2.37
C ASN A 253 -28.36 0.12 -2.59
N VAL A 254 -27.41 -0.77 -2.31
CA VAL A 254 -25.98 -0.56 -2.56
C VAL A 254 -25.72 -0.43 -4.07
N VAL A 255 -24.90 0.55 -4.44
CA VAL A 255 -24.32 0.68 -5.77
C VAL A 255 -22.82 0.45 -5.66
N THR A 256 -22.32 -0.50 -6.45
CA THR A 256 -20.92 -0.91 -6.43
C THR A 256 -20.15 -0.41 -7.66
N THR A 257 -18.83 -0.49 -7.59
CA THR A 257 -17.94 -0.37 -8.77
C THR A 257 -18.21 -1.42 -9.85
N GLY A 258 -18.72 -2.60 -9.47
CA GLY A 258 -19.20 -3.62 -10.41
C GLY A 258 -20.44 -3.16 -11.16
N ASP A 259 -21.41 -2.52 -10.49
CA ASP A 259 -22.60 -1.92 -11.13
C ASP A 259 -22.25 -0.78 -12.10
N LEU A 260 -21.11 -0.11 -11.87
CA LEU A 260 -20.54 0.90 -12.75
C LEU A 260 -19.68 0.32 -13.89
N GLU A 261 -19.45 -1.00 -13.91
CA GLU A 261 -18.56 -1.71 -14.84
C GLU A 261 -17.11 -1.15 -14.88
N VAL A 262 -16.64 -0.54 -13.79
CA VAL A 262 -15.34 0.15 -13.74
C VAL A 262 -14.23 -0.67 -13.07
N GLY A 263 -14.58 -1.69 -12.27
CA GLY A 263 -13.59 -2.43 -11.48
C GLY A 263 -12.47 -3.07 -12.31
N GLY A 264 -12.75 -3.47 -13.55
CA GLY A 264 -11.75 -4.05 -14.45
C GLY A 264 -10.69 -3.02 -14.86
N ALA A 265 -11.13 -1.79 -15.16
CA ALA A 265 -10.23 -0.69 -15.46
C ALA A 265 -9.44 -0.24 -14.22
N MET A 266 -10.06 -0.24 -13.03
CA MET A 266 -9.35 0.00 -11.77
C MET A 266 -8.25 -1.06 -11.54
N THR A 267 -8.56 -2.33 -11.81
CA THR A 267 -7.59 -3.43 -11.70
C THR A 267 -6.45 -3.27 -12.70
N ALA A 268 -6.72 -2.79 -13.92
CA ALA A 268 -5.69 -2.54 -14.92
C ALA A 268 -4.69 -1.47 -14.46
N TRP A 269 -5.17 -0.37 -13.85
CA TRP A 269 -4.31 0.62 -13.20
C TRP A 269 -3.47 0.00 -12.09
N MET A 270 -4.07 -0.84 -11.25
CA MET A 270 -3.39 -1.47 -10.12
C MET A 270 -2.61 -2.74 -10.49
N ARG A 271 -2.53 -3.13 -11.77
CA ARG A 271 -1.93 -4.41 -12.19
C ARG A 271 -0.52 -4.61 -11.62
N ASN A 272 0.29 -3.54 -11.64
CA ASN A 272 1.69 -3.59 -11.24
C ASN A 272 1.89 -3.31 -9.75
N THR A 273 0.84 -2.95 -9.02
CA THR A 273 0.91 -2.72 -7.56
C THR A 273 0.90 -4.02 -6.79
N ILE A 274 0.83 -5.19 -7.43
CA ILE A 274 0.97 -6.49 -6.74
C ILE A 274 2.43 -6.87 -6.52
N ASN A 275 3.38 -6.09 -7.04
CA ASN A 275 4.80 -6.40 -7.04
C ASN A 275 5.51 -5.54 -5.98
N PRO A 276 5.97 -6.13 -4.86
CA PRO A 276 6.66 -5.41 -3.79
C PRO A 276 7.94 -4.75 -4.25
N THR A 277 8.27 -3.59 -3.68
CA THR A 277 9.52 -2.89 -3.98
C THR A 277 10.63 -3.37 -3.08
N LEU A 278 11.73 -3.82 -3.66
CA LEU A 278 12.94 -4.18 -2.93
C LEU A 278 13.75 -2.92 -2.59
N MET A 279 14.03 -2.78 -1.31
CA MET A 279 14.93 -1.81 -0.70
C MET A 279 15.90 -2.56 0.21
N SER A 280 16.71 -1.83 0.99
CA SER A 280 17.57 -2.47 1.98
C SER A 280 17.78 -1.64 3.22
N THR A 281 18.26 -2.29 4.27
CA THR A 281 18.80 -1.59 5.44
C THR A 281 20.14 -0.91 5.10
N ALA A 282 20.63 -0.07 6.01
CA ALA A 282 21.94 0.58 5.88
C ALA A 282 23.10 -0.41 5.92
N GLU A 283 22.92 -1.60 6.50
CA GLU A 283 23.87 -2.73 6.41
C GLU A 283 23.55 -3.75 5.28
N TYR A 284 22.67 -3.37 4.34
CA TYR A 284 22.30 -4.12 3.14
C TYR A 284 21.63 -5.48 3.37
N GLN A 285 20.71 -5.55 4.34
CA GLN A 285 19.73 -6.64 4.44
C GLN A 285 18.51 -6.32 3.57
N PRO A 286 17.98 -7.31 2.82
CA PRO A 286 16.87 -7.09 1.90
C PRO A 286 15.58 -6.76 2.67
N CYS A 287 14.93 -5.65 2.32
CA CYS A 287 13.65 -5.26 2.90
C CYS A 287 12.70 -4.82 1.79
N MET A 288 11.55 -5.47 1.71
CA MET A 288 10.48 -5.07 0.81
C MET A 288 9.69 -3.91 1.41
N VAL A 289 9.17 -3.03 0.57
CA VAL A 289 8.21 -1.99 0.95
C VAL A 289 6.98 -2.17 0.09
N HIS A 290 5.83 -2.40 0.72
CA HIS A 290 4.61 -2.67 -0.03
C HIS A 290 3.33 -2.46 0.77
N ALA A 291 2.39 -1.75 0.15
CA ALA A 291 1.16 -1.23 0.76
C ALA A 291 1.42 -0.36 2.00
N GLY A 292 0.44 0.46 2.37
CA GLY A 292 0.56 1.36 3.52
C GLY A 292 -0.78 1.86 4.05
N PRO A 293 -1.76 0.97 4.31
CA PRO A 293 -3.06 1.40 4.81
C PRO A 293 -2.93 2.00 6.21
N PHE A 294 -3.85 2.89 6.54
CA PHE A 294 -3.99 3.37 7.91
C PHE A 294 -4.33 2.24 8.89
N ALA A 295 -3.79 2.35 10.10
CA ALA A 295 -4.00 1.38 11.16
C ALA A 295 -5.23 1.66 12.02
N ASN A 296 -5.88 2.84 11.89
CA ASN A 296 -7.12 3.15 12.60
C ASN A 296 -8.36 2.66 11.82
N ILE A 297 -8.50 3.07 10.56
CA ILE A 297 -9.64 2.74 9.69
C ILE A 297 -9.44 1.48 8.84
N ALA A 298 -8.21 0.95 8.77
CA ALA A 298 -7.88 -0.27 8.02
C ALA A 298 -6.90 -1.14 8.82
N VAL A 299 -6.24 -2.10 8.16
CA VAL A 299 -5.46 -3.17 8.80
C VAL A 299 -4.11 -2.68 9.38
N GLY A 300 -3.53 -1.62 8.82
CA GLY A 300 -2.28 -1.05 9.35
C GLY A 300 -1.02 -1.88 9.10
N GLN A 301 -1.00 -2.73 8.07
CA GLN A 301 0.06 -3.69 7.79
C GLN A 301 0.60 -3.51 6.37
N SER A 302 1.83 -3.98 6.13
CA SER A 302 2.32 -4.25 4.77
C SER A 302 1.51 -5.39 4.13
N SER A 303 1.67 -5.61 2.83
CA SER A 303 0.82 -6.55 2.09
C SER A 303 1.07 -8.04 2.42
N ILE A 304 0.01 -8.85 2.36
CA ILE A 304 0.10 -10.32 2.36
C ILE A 304 0.99 -10.85 1.22
N ILE A 305 0.93 -10.24 0.04
CA ILE A 305 1.76 -10.60 -1.11
C ILE A 305 3.25 -10.58 -0.75
N ALA A 306 3.72 -9.48 -0.15
CA ALA A 306 5.11 -9.33 0.23
C ALA A 306 5.55 -10.36 1.29
N ASP A 307 4.69 -10.68 2.26
CA ASP A 307 5.03 -11.71 3.25
C ASP A 307 5.08 -13.11 2.65
N ARG A 308 4.18 -13.41 1.70
CA ARG A 308 4.19 -14.71 1.02
C ARG A 308 5.49 -14.93 0.25
N ILE A 309 6.00 -13.92 -0.46
CA ILE A 309 7.30 -14.06 -1.13
C ILE A 309 8.46 -14.03 -0.14
N GLY A 310 8.41 -13.18 0.89
CA GLY A 310 9.43 -13.09 1.92
C GLY A 310 9.63 -14.41 2.65
N LEU A 311 8.54 -15.09 3.01
CA LEU A 311 8.59 -16.40 3.65
C LEU A 311 9.12 -17.50 2.75
N LYS A 312 8.99 -17.38 1.42
CA LYS A 312 9.66 -18.30 0.48
C LYS A 312 11.13 -17.95 0.29
N MET A 313 11.50 -16.67 0.33
CA MET A 313 12.86 -16.22 0.03
C MET A 313 13.80 -16.36 1.24
N PHE A 314 13.32 -16.04 2.43
CA PHE A 314 14.13 -15.90 3.64
C PHE A 314 13.84 -17.00 4.66
N ASP A 315 14.85 -17.42 5.40
CA ASP A 315 14.68 -18.33 6.54
C ASP A 315 14.00 -17.61 7.71
N TYR A 316 14.15 -16.28 7.78
CA TYR A 316 13.49 -15.39 8.73
C TYR A 316 12.92 -14.17 8.00
N HIS A 317 11.61 -13.99 8.08
CA HIS A 317 10.89 -12.86 7.46
C HIS A 317 10.30 -11.96 8.55
N ILE A 318 10.79 -10.73 8.63
CA ILE A 318 10.38 -9.72 9.63
C ILE A 318 9.35 -8.77 9.03
N THR A 319 8.20 -8.60 9.69
CA THR A 319 7.22 -7.55 9.36
C THR A 319 6.87 -6.76 10.63
N GLU A 320 6.08 -5.70 10.48
CA GLU A 320 5.59 -4.91 11.59
C GLU A 320 4.12 -4.50 11.49
N SER A 321 3.55 -4.18 12.65
CA SER A 321 2.22 -3.61 12.82
C SER A 321 2.22 -2.09 13.01
N GLY A 322 1.36 -1.38 12.31
CA GLY A 322 1.06 0.03 12.60
C GLY A 322 0.38 0.23 13.96
N PHE A 323 0.66 1.33 14.65
CA PHE A 323 0.28 1.53 16.07
C PHE A 323 0.86 0.43 17.00
N ALA A 324 0.19 0.18 18.12
CA ALA A 324 0.62 -0.71 19.18
C ALA A 324 -0.08 -2.07 19.12
N ALA A 325 0.21 -2.93 20.09
CA ALA A 325 -0.32 -4.28 20.16
C ALA A 325 -1.86 -4.35 20.21
N ASP A 326 -2.50 -3.35 20.84
CA ASP A 326 -3.95 -3.24 21.02
C ASP A 326 -4.72 -2.96 19.72
N ILE A 327 -4.08 -2.35 18.71
CA ILE A 327 -4.69 -2.04 17.42
C ILE A 327 -4.01 -2.78 16.29
N GLY A 328 -2.70 -2.57 16.12
CA GLY A 328 -1.94 -3.08 15.00
C GLY A 328 -1.82 -4.59 15.02
N PHE A 329 -1.31 -5.12 16.14
CA PHE A 329 -1.09 -6.55 16.29
C PHE A 329 -2.41 -7.33 16.36
N GLU A 330 -3.44 -6.75 16.99
CA GLU A 330 -4.80 -7.29 16.96
C GLU A 330 -5.29 -7.50 15.52
N LYS A 331 -5.17 -6.47 14.67
CA LYS A 331 -5.56 -6.53 13.25
C LYS A 331 -4.65 -7.42 12.42
N PHE A 332 -3.36 -7.46 12.74
CA PHE A 332 -2.43 -8.41 12.14
C PHE A 332 -2.94 -9.85 12.34
N TRP A 333 -3.29 -10.23 13.58
CA TRP A 333 -3.76 -11.57 13.88
C TRP A 333 -5.16 -11.86 13.35
N ASN A 334 -6.11 -10.97 13.58
CA ASN A 334 -7.52 -11.22 13.31
C ASN A 334 -7.96 -10.91 11.88
N VAL A 335 -7.17 -10.13 11.13
CA VAL A 335 -7.45 -9.79 9.73
C VAL A 335 -6.37 -10.36 8.82
N LYS A 336 -5.12 -9.90 8.92
CA LYS A 336 -4.05 -10.26 7.98
C LYS A 336 -3.71 -11.76 8.02
N CYS A 337 -3.45 -12.32 9.19
CA CYS A 337 -3.22 -13.76 9.38
C CYS A 337 -4.45 -14.60 9.01
N ARG A 338 -5.66 -14.12 9.31
CA ARG A 338 -6.90 -14.81 8.93
C ARG A 338 -7.08 -14.90 7.41
N PHE A 339 -6.84 -13.82 6.67
CA PHE A 339 -6.96 -13.81 5.21
C PHE A 339 -5.80 -14.52 4.50
N SER A 340 -4.59 -14.45 5.05
CA SER A 340 -3.41 -15.08 4.46
C SER A 340 -3.24 -16.56 4.81
N GLY A 341 -3.76 -16.99 5.96
CA GLY A 341 -3.46 -18.28 6.58
C GLY A 341 -2.07 -18.33 7.26
N LEU A 342 -1.30 -17.25 7.22
CA LEU A 342 0.04 -17.18 7.81
C LEU A 342 -0.04 -17.08 9.34
N LYS A 343 0.93 -17.68 10.02
CA LYS A 343 1.03 -17.66 11.49
C LYS A 343 2.42 -17.16 11.89
N PRO A 344 2.53 -16.08 12.69
CA PRO A 344 3.83 -15.67 13.20
C PRO A 344 4.36 -16.76 14.15
N HIS A 345 5.67 -16.94 14.14
CA HIS A 345 6.38 -17.85 15.03
C HIS A 345 6.81 -17.15 16.32
N VAL A 346 7.03 -15.84 16.25
CA VAL A 346 7.39 -14.99 17.37
C VAL A 346 6.91 -13.57 17.11
N SER A 347 6.57 -12.88 18.18
CA SER A 347 6.27 -11.45 18.15
C SER A 347 7.20 -10.72 19.11
N VAL A 348 7.78 -9.62 18.64
CA VAL A 348 8.65 -8.74 19.40
C VAL A 348 7.82 -7.52 19.80
N LEU A 349 7.74 -7.25 21.10
CA LEU A 349 7.11 -6.05 21.64
C LEU A 349 8.21 -5.04 21.97
N THR A 350 8.18 -3.91 21.28
CA THR A 350 9.10 -2.78 21.46
C THR A 350 8.62 -1.85 22.56
#